data_AF-A0A931RUW7-F1
#
_entry.id   AF-A0A931RUW7-F1
#
_cell.length_a   1.000
_cell.length_b   1.000
_cell.length_c   1.000
_cell.angle_alpha   90.00
_cell.angle_beta   90.00
_cell.angle_gamma   90.00
#
_symmetry.space_group_name_H-M   'P 1'
#
loop_
_entity.id
_entity.type
_entity.pdbx_description
1 polymer ?
#
loop_
_entity_poly.entity_id
_entity_poly.type
_entity_poly.pdbx_seq_one_letter_code
_entity_poly.pdbx_strand_id
1 'polypeptide(L)'
;MKFQIPQFIETETKLIGPFTLKQFLWLASGGALIFFMFLTMNSLLFFLVAFPVGAFFAALAFVKTNPKQYIFKREESEQDLREIIISDESK
;
A
#
# COMPACT_ATOMS: atom_id res chain seq x y z
N MET A 1 14.74 -16.90 -27.72
CA MET A 1 13.84 -15.81 -27.28
C MET A 1 13.31 -16.18 -25.91
N LYS A 2 13.62 -15.41 -24.87
CA LYS A 2 13.16 -15.69 -23.49
C LYS A 2 11.76 -15.10 -23.33
N PHE A 3 10.77 -15.96 -23.02
CA PHE A 3 9.39 -15.54 -22.80
C PHE A 3 9.28 -14.93 -21.40
N GLN A 4 9.10 -13.61 -21.31
CA GLN A 4 8.81 -12.97 -20.03
C GLN A 4 7.38 -13.33 -19.65
N ILE A 5 7.19 -14.10 -18.58
CA ILE A 5 5.86 -14.34 -18.03
C ILE A 5 5.41 -13.01 -17.41
N PRO A 6 4.38 -12.34 -17.93
CA PRO A 6 3.93 -11.09 -17.36
C PRO A 6 3.44 -11.37 -15.93
N GLN A 7 4.15 -10.82 -14.96
CA GLN A 7 3.78 -10.93 -13.55
C GLN A 7 2.64 -9.96 -13.23
N PHE A 8 1.42 -10.35 -13.60
CA PHE A 8 0.21 -9.74 -13.07
C PHE A 8 -0.07 -10.28 -11.66
N ILE A 9 0.91 -10.19 -10.75
CA ILE A 9 0.63 -10.39 -9.33
C ILE A 9 -0.15 -9.15 -8.89
N GLU A 10 -1.47 -9.30 -8.91
CA GLU A 10 -2.51 -8.44 -8.36
C GLU A 10 -1.99 -7.09 -7.87
N THR A 11 -1.73 -6.20 -8.82
CA THR A 11 -1.53 -4.80 -8.45
C THR A 11 -2.86 -4.37 -7.84
N GLU A 12 -2.87 -4.02 -6.54
CA GLU A 12 -4.10 -3.59 -5.87
C GLU A 12 -4.80 -2.59 -6.77
N THR A 13 -5.99 -2.96 -7.26
CA THR A 13 -6.67 -2.15 -8.25
C THR A 13 -6.95 -0.81 -7.60
N LYS A 14 -6.35 0.24 -8.17
CA LYS A 14 -6.63 1.62 -7.79
C LYS A 14 -8.05 1.92 -8.25
N LEU A 15 -9.01 1.67 -7.36
CA LEU A 15 -10.43 1.72 -7.67
C LEU A 15 -10.95 3.17 -7.70
N ILE A 16 -10.37 4.05 -6.87
CA ILE A 16 -10.83 5.43 -6.71
C ILE A 16 -9.63 6.38 -6.84
N GLY A 17 -9.40 6.87 -8.07
CA GLY A 17 -8.32 7.80 -8.37
C GLY A 17 -6.94 7.23 -8.01
N PRO A 18 -6.10 7.94 -7.23
CA PRO A 18 -4.79 7.46 -6.82
C PRO A 18 -4.84 6.42 -5.68
N PHE A 19 -6.01 6.19 -5.06
CA PHE A 19 -6.15 5.36 -3.86
C PHE A 19 -6.57 3.92 -4.16
N THR A 20 -6.03 2.97 -3.40
CA THR A 20 -6.53 1.59 -3.39
C THR A 20 -7.79 1.49 -2.53
N LEU A 21 -8.61 0.45 -2.75
CA LEU A 21 -9.87 0.24 -2.03
C LEU A 21 -9.65 0.25 -0.51
N LYS A 22 -8.56 -0.35 -0.02
CA LYS A 22 -8.21 -0.38 1.41
C LYS A 22 -7.94 1.01 1.96
N GLN A 23 -7.19 1.84 1.23
CA GLN A 23 -6.90 3.22 1.67
C GLN A 23 -8.16 4.06 1.72
N PHE A 24 -9.02 3.91 0.72
CA PHE A 24 -10.31 4.59 0.69
C PHE A 24 -11.18 4.18 1.87
N LEU A 25 -11.26 2.89 2.21
CA LEU A 25 -12.02 2.43 3.37
C LEU A 25 -11.48 3.00 4.69
N TRP A 26 -10.16 3.07 4.87
CA TRP A 26 -9.57 3.70 6.06
C TRP A 26 -9.90 5.18 6.15
N LEU A 27 -9.75 5.93 5.05
CA LEU A 27 -10.07 7.35 5.00
C LEU A 27 -11.57 7.62 5.18
N ALA A 28 -12.43 6.83 4.54
CA ALA A 28 -13.89 6.94 4.67
C ALA A 28 -14.35 6.64 6.10
N SER A 29 -13.79 5.61 6.73
CA SER A 29 -14.10 5.26 8.12
C SER A 29 -13.64 6.35 9.09
N GLY A 30 -12.41 6.87 8.91
CA GLY A 30 -11.89 7.97 9.72
C GLY A 30 -12.71 9.26 9.54
N GLY A 31 -13.06 9.61 8.30
CA GLY A 31 -13.90 10.75 7.99
C GLY A 31 -15.31 10.65 8.57
N ALA A 32 -15.93 9.46 8.47
CA ALA A 32 -17.24 9.20 9.07
C ALA A 32 -17.20 9.31 10.60
N LEU A 33 -16.16 8.77 11.24
CA LEU A 33 -15.97 8.87 12.69
C LEU A 33 -15.81 10.32 13.14
N ILE A 34 -14.95 11.09 12.47
CA ILE A 34 -14.74 12.52 12.76
C ILE A 34 -16.03 13.30 12.54
N PHE A 35 -16.76 13.03 11.46
CA PHE A 35 -18.06 13.67 11.21
C PHE A 35 -19.07 13.37 12.31
N PHE A 36 -19.11 12.14 12.81
CA PHE A 36 -19.97 11.77 13.94
C PHE A 36 -19.57 12.48 15.24
N MET A 37 -18.27 12.61 15.50
CA MET A 37 -17.75 13.37 16.65
C MET A 37 -18.10 14.86 16.55
N PHE A 38 -18.08 15.43 15.34
CA PHE A 38 -18.48 16.81 15.10
C PHE A 38 -19.94 17.07 15.46
N LEU A 39 -20.83 16.09 15.22
CA LEU A 39 -22.25 16.21 15.55
C LEU A 39 -22.55 16.04 17.05
N THR A 40 -21.68 15.36 17.80
CA THR A 40 -21.96 14.94 19.19
C THR A 40 -21.15 15.68 20.25
N MET A 41 -19.95 16.19 19.94
CA MET A 41 -19.06 16.83 20.90
C MET A 41 -19.05 18.37 20.80
N ASN A 42 -18.71 19.01 21.93
CA ASN A 42 -18.45 20.45 21.99
C ASN A 42 -17.18 20.80 21.20
N SER A 43 -17.18 21.95 20.53
CA SER A 43 -16.18 22.36 19.53
C SER A 43 -14.73 22.25 20.01
N LEU A 44 -14.46 22.62 21.27
CA LEU A 44 -13.11 22.56 21.86
C LEU A 44 -12.59 21.12 22.00
N LEU A 45 -13.41 20.23 22.56
CA LEU A 45 -13.06 18.82 22.72
C LEU A 45 -12.97 18.11 21.37
N PHE A 46 -13.80 18.52 20.41
CA PHE A 46 -13.77 18.00 19.06
C PHE A 46 -12.40 18.20 18.40
N PHE A 47 -11.88 19.43 18.34
CA PHE A 47 -10.59 19.68 17.70
C PHE A 47 -9.42 18.94 18.39
N LEU A 48 -9.47 18.84 19.72
CA LEU A 48 -8.44 18.16 20.49
C LEU A 48 -8.36 16.65 20.19
N VAL A 49 -9.50 16.01 19.95
CA VAL A 49 -9.57 14.56 19.71
C VAL A 49 -9.59 14.21 18.21
N ALA A 50 -10.22 15.04 17.37
CA ALA A 50 -10.29 14.83 15.93
C ALA A 50 -8.91 14.86 15.27
N PHE A 51 -7.98 15.69 15.78
CA PHE A 51 -6.63 15.78 15.23
C PHE A 51 -5.82 14.48 15.36
N PRO A 52 -5.62 13.88 16.56
CA PRO A 52 -4.91 12.61 16.68
C PRO A 52 -5.66 11.46 16.02
N VAL A 53 -7.00 11.45 16.03
CA VAL A 53 -7.81 10.43 15.35
C VAL A 53 -7.63 10.50 13.84
N GLY A 54 -7.72 11.69 13.25
CA GLY A 54 -7.50 11.89 11.81
C GLY A 54 -6.09 11.49 11.38
N ALA A 55 -5.08 11.87 12.17
CA ALA A 55 -3.70 11.46 11.92
C ALA A 55 -3.52 9.94 11.98
N PHE A 56 -4.19 9.26 12.92
CA PHE A 56 -4.14 7.80 13.05
C PHE A 56 -4.76 7.09 11.84
N PHE A 57 -5.94 7.50 11.40
CA PHE A 57 -6.59 6.91 10.22
C PHE A 57 -5.82 7.20 8.93
N ALA A 58 -5.26 8.40 8.79
CA ALA A 58 -4.39 8.75 7.67
C ALA A 58 -3.13 7.86 7.69
N ALA A 59 -2.47 7.70 8.83
CA ALA A 59 -1.33 6.82 8.96
C ALA A 59 -1.67 5.40 8.51
N LEU A 60 -2.77 4.81 8.99
CA LEU A 60 -3.21 3.47 8.56
C LEU A 60 -3.48 3.36 7.06
N ALA A 61 -4.03 4.41 6.43
CA ALA A 61 -4.25 4.44 4.99
C ALA A 61 -2.93 4.44 4.18
N PHE A 62 -1.82 4.90 4.76
CA PHE A 62 -0.52 5.00 4.07
C PHE A 62 0.56 4.02 4.60
N VAL A 63 0.32 3.35 5.74
CA VAL A 63 1.33 2.56 6.47
C VAL A 63 1.80 1.29 5.74
N LYS A 64 1.20 0.88 4.62
CA LYS A 64 1.64 -0.36 3.93
C LYS A 64 1.34 -0.45 2.44
N THR A 65 1.51 0.63 1.68
CA THR A 65 1.08 0.67 0.27
C THR A 65 2.13 0.27 -0.77
N ASN A 66 3.35 -0.12 -0.39
CA ASN A 66 4.35 -0.59 -1.36
C ASN A 66 4.84 -2.03 -1.06
N PRO A 67 4.06 -3.07 -1.41
CA PRO A 67 4.57 -4.44 -1.52
C PRO A 67 5.48 -4.60 -2.74
N LYS A 68 5.39 -3.69 -3.73
CA LYS A 68 6.00 -3.82 -5.05
C LYS A 68 7.53 -3.95 -4.99
N GLN A 69 8.19 -3.23 -4.11
CA GLN A 69 9.65 -3.12 -4.05
C GLN A 69 10.39 -4.36 -3.54
N TYR A 70 9.70 -5.33 -2.92
CA TYR A 70 10.34 -6.53 -2.37
C TYR A 70 10.44 -7.67 -3.38
N ILE A 71 9.50 -7.77 -4.33
CA ILE A 71 9.46 -8.87 -5.30
C ILE A 71 10.50 -8.67 -6.41
N PHE A 72 10.59 -7.45 -6.98
CA PHE A 72 11.57 -7.17 -8.04
C PHE A 72 13.02 -7.36 -7.58
N LYS A 73 13.33 -6.94 -6.35
CA LYS A 73 14.69 -7.07 -5.81
C LYS A 73 15.12 -8.53 -5.62
N ARG A 74 14.17 -9.44 -5.35
CA ARG A 74 14.44 -10.87 -5.15
C ARG A 74 14.54 -11.61 -6.48
N GLU A 75 13.67 -11.30 -7.43
CA GLU A 75 13.69 -11.95 -8.75
C GLU A 75 14.91 -11.58 -9.58
N GLU A 76 15.37 -10.33 -9.47
CA GLU A 76 16.60 -9.87 -10.14
C GLU A 76 17.82 -10.62 -9.61
N SER A 77 17.90 -10.85 -8.28
CA SER A 77 18.94 -11.70 -7.71
C SER A 77 18.83 -13.15 -8.20
N GLU A 78 17.65 -13.77 -8.20
CA GLU A 78 17.52 -15.17 -8.63
C GLU A 78 17.79 -15.38 -10.13
N GLN A 79 17.55 -14.38 -10.99
CA GLN A 79 17.91 -14.45 -12.41
C GLN A 79 19.42 -14.38 -12.63
N ASP A 80 20.12 -13.49 -11.90
CA ASP A 80 21.57 -13.35 -11.97
C ASP A 80 22.28 -14.65 -11.53
N LEU A 81 21.81 -15.26 -10.43
CA LEU A 81 22.31 -16.57 -9.98
C LEU A 81 22.11 -17.67 -11.02
N ARG A 82 20.98 -17.68 -11.74
CA ARG A 82 20.71 -18.69 -12.78
C ARG A 82 21.59 -18.50 -14.01
N GLU A 83 21.97 -17.26 -14.35
CA GLU A 83 22.86 -16.99 -15.47
C GLU A 83 24.31 -17.42 -15.18
N ILE A 84 24.79 -17.19 -13.95
CA ILE A 84 26.12 -17.63 -13.51
C ILE A 84 26.24 -19.16 -13.60
N ILE A 85 25.24 -19.91 -13.10
CA ILE A 85 25.25 -21.38 -13.11
C ILE A 85 25.28 -21.93 -14.54
N ILE A 86 24.47 -21.36 -15.46
CA ILE A 86 24.42 -21.82 -16.86
C ILE A 86 25.72 -21.49 -17.61
N SER A 87 26.41 -20.40 -17.24
CA SER A 87 27.71 -20.04 -17.84
C SER A 87 28.86 -20.94 -17.40
N ASP A 88 28.76 -21.55 -16.22
CA ASP A 88 29.75 -22.47 -15.67
C ASP A 88 29.53 -23.90 -16.21
N GLU A 89 28.28 -24.30 -16.45
CA GLU A 89 27.93 -25.62 -16.99
C GLU A 89 28.23 -25.77 -18.50
N SER A 90 28.34 -24.67 -19.25
CA SER A 90 28.62 -24.69 -20.70
C SER A 90 30.12 -24.64 -21.06
N LYS A 91 31.01 -24.70 -20.07
CA LYS A 91 32.46 -24.56 -20.24
C LYS A 91 33.19 -25.88 -19.97
#